data_AF-A0A6M3XW08-F1
#
_entry.id   AF-A0A6M3XW08-F1
#
_cell.length_a   1.000
_cell.length_b   1.000
_cell.length_c   1.000
_cell.angle_alpha   90.00
_cell.angle_beta   90.00
_cell.angle_gamma   90.00
#
_symmetry.space_group_name_H-M   'P 1'
#
loop_
_entity.id
_entity.type
_entity.pdbx_description
1 polymer ?
#
loop_
_entity_poly.entity_id
_entity_poly.type
_entity_poly.pdbx_seq_one_letter_code
_entity_poly.pdbx_strand_id
1 'polypeptide(L)'
;MLESLARAIFREKINGKTVSFGGLLRHEPDERDYIYSDLGGFFGPYVPKHEVWRVKTYQVKDQTPNNTCVFHSYATCREGQEGIELSPKSIVGYARRRGLLRGNGFSSLRNAHKAGKEYGIASEAIVPNTNDPWWSYSAMVEDSDAEDHLEASYFTVSTADEMLKALDDGNAVHTG
;
A
#
# COMPACT_ATOMS: atom_id res chain seq x y z
N MET A 1 24.49 -2.19 9.32
CA MET A 1 24.89 -3.58 9.61
C MET A 1 24.32 -4.09 10.94
N LEU A 2 24.28 -3.27 12.00
CA LEU A 2 23.60 -3.62 13.26
C LEU A 2 22.06 -3.70 13.15
N GLU A 3 21.43 -2.83 12.36
CA GLU A 3 19.96 -2.88 12.15
C GLU A 3 19.48 -4.14 11.42
N SER A 4 20.27 -4.69 10.50
CA SER A 4 19.91 -5.94 9.80
C SER A 4 20.04 -7.16 10.70
N LEU A 5 20.93 -7.12 11.70
CA LEU A 5 21.03 -8.17 12.72
C LEU A 5 19.89 -8.07 13.74
N ALA A 6 19.54 -6.85 14.20
CA ALA A 6 18.45 -6.65 15.15
C ALA A 6 17.08 -7.08 14.57
N ARG A 7 16.85 -6.87 13.27
CA ARG A 7 15.63 -7.33 12.57
C ARG A 7 15.60 -8.83 12.31
N ALA A 8 16.74 -9.53 12.31
CA ALA A 8 16.78 -10.99 12.17
C ALA A 8 16.40 -11.72 13.48
N ILE A 9 16.51 -11.03 14.63
CA ILE A 9 16.36 -11.61 15.96
C ILE A 9 14.92 -11.50 16.48
N PHE A 10 14.17 -10.47 16.09
CA PHE A 10 12.73 -10.49 16.34
C PHE A 10 12.07 -11.38 15.29
N ARG A 11 11.46 -12.48 15.72
CA ARG A 11 10.56 -13.27 14.89
C ARG A 11 9.27 -13.26 15.67
N GLU A 12 8.41 -12.30 15.36
CA GLU A 12 7.12 -12.23 16.02
C GLU A 12 6.33 -13.47 15.61
N LYS A 13 5.94 -14.27 16.61
CA LYS A 13 5.17 -15.49 16.39
C LYS A 13 3.71 -15.16 16.60
N ILE A 14 2.93 -15.12 15.53
CA ILE A 14 1.46 -15.05 15.61
C ILE A 14 0.94 -16.47 15.44
N ASN A 15 0.20 -16.99 16.43
CA ASN A 15 -0.36 -18.35 16.45
C ASN A 15 0.64 -19.47 16.16
N GLY A 16 1.85 -19.38 16.72
CA GLY A 16 2.90 -20.40 16.57
C GLY A 16 3.60 -20.42 15.21
N LYS A 17 3.18 -19.58 14.26
CA LYS A 17 3.87 -19.38 12.98
C LYS A 17 4.85 -18.23 13.10
N THR A 18 6.08 -18.45 12.64
CA THR A 18 7.04 -17.36 12.44
C THR A 18 6.48 -16.48 11.33
N VAL A 19 6.05 -15.27 11.66
CA VAL A 19 5.70 -14.28 10.63
C VAL A 19 7.02 -13.63 10.25
N SER A 20 7.45 -13.85 9.00
CA SER A 20 8.53 -13.05 8.43
C SER A 20 8.10 -11.59 8.52
N PHE A 21 8.94 -10.73 9.10
CA PHE A 21 8.69 -9.30 9.04
C PHE A 21 8.42 -8.88 7.60
N GLY A 22 7.27 -8.26 7.36
CA GLY A 22 6.88 -7.79 6.04
C GLY A 22 7.85 -6.75 5.48
N GLY A 23 7.59 -6.33 4.24
CA GLY A 23 8.34 -5.29 3.54
C GLY A 23 8.16 -3.86 4.04
N LEU A 24 7.38 -3.66 5.10
CA LEU A 24 7.03 -2.34 5.59
C LEU A 24 8.19 -1.69 6.36
N LEU A 25 8.57 -0.49 5.91
CA LEU A 25 9.45 0.43 6.59
C LEU A 25 8.64 1.55 7.21
N ARG A 26 9.02 1.91 8.44
CA ARG A 26 8.61 3.18 9.02
C ARG A 26 9.17 4.31 8.15
N HIS A 27 8.33 5.31 7.89
CA HIS A 27 8.78 6.56 7.30
C HIS A 27 8.86 7.63 8.40
N GLU A 28 9.71 8.62 8.19
CA GLU A 28 9.81 9.77 9.08
C GLU A 28 8.54 10.63 8.97
N PRO A 29 7.95 11.10 10.08
CA PRO A 29 6.85 12.06 10.05
C PRO A 29 7.22 13.29 9.21
N ASP A 30 6.25 13.83 8.47
CA ASP A 30 6.40 15.03 7.65
C ASP A 30 5.24 15.97 7.96
N GLU A 31 5.54 17.19 8.39
CA GLU A 31 4.54 18.20 8.76
C GLU A 31 3.67 18.65 7.57
N ARG A 32 4.07 18.32 6.34
CA ARG A 32 3.33 18.64 5.11
C ARG A 32 2.31 17.58 4.73
N ASP A 33 2.25 16.45 5.45
CA ASP A 33 1.22 15.47 5.21
C ASP A 33 -0.14 15.99 5.66
N TYR A 34 -1.10 15.93 4.76
CA TYR A 34 -2.49 16.20 5.12
C TYR A 34 -3.02 15.11 6.04
N ILE A 35 -3.66 15.52 7.13
CA ILE A 35 -4.29 14.61 8.07
C ILE A 35 -5.75 14.46 7.67
N TYR A 36 -6.32 13.27 7.80
CA TYR A 36 -7.69 13.00 7.36
C TYR A 36 -8.72 13.93 8.03
N SER A 37 -8.50 14.30 9.29
CA SER A 37 -9.34 15.26 10.01
C SER A 37 -9.35 16.67 9.41
N ASP A 38 -8.40 17.03 8.54
CA ASP A 38 -8.38 18.32 7.84
C ASP A 38 -9.49 18.44 6.78
N LEU A 39 -10.10 17.32 6.34
CA LEU A 39 -11.11 17.28 5.28
C LEU A 39 -12.53 17.67 5.72
N GLY A 40 -12.70 18.13 6.95
CA GLY A 40 -14.01 18.51 7.50
C GLY A 40 -14.22 17.99 8.91
N GLY A 41 -13.18 18.13 9.74
CA GLY A 41 -13.04 17.61 11.11
C GLY A 41 -14.35 17.44 11.85
N PHE A 42 -14.53 16.24 12.40
CA PHE A 42 -15.65 15.96 13.29
C PHE A 42 -15.26 16.41 14.71
N PHE A 43 -16.19 17.09 15.39
CA PHE A 43 -16.00 17.50 16.76
C PHE A 43 -16.48 16.38 17.70
N GLY A 44 -15.55 15.73 18.40
CA GLY A 44 -15.85 14.69 19.38
C GLY A 44 -15.59 13.26 18.88
N PRO A 45 -15.98 12.23 19.63
CA PRO A 45 -15.76 10.83 19.25
C PRO A 45 -16.62 10.45 18.03
N TYR A 46 -16.04 9.69 17.11
CA TYR A 46 -16.77 9.19 15.95
C TYR A 46 -17.66 8.00 16.32
N VAL A 47 -18.89 7.96 15.80
CA VAL A 47 -19.80 6.83 15.94
C VAL A 47 -19.91 6.12 14.59
N PRO A 48 -19.41 4.89 14.45
CA PRO A 48 -19.50 4.12 13.20
C PRO A 48 -20.94 3.89 12.76
N LYS A 49 -21.19 3.98 11.46
CA LYS A 49 -22.49 3.66 10.83
C LYS A 49 -22.76 2.16 10.82
N HIS A 50 -21.71 1.35 10.91
CA HIS A 50 -21.77 -0.10 10.81
C HIS A 50 -20.94 -0.76 11.91
N GLU A 51 -21.47 -1.83 12.51
CA GLU A 51 -20.71 -2.66 13.46
C GLU A 51 -19.66 -3.51 12.73
N VAL A 52 -20.00 -3.99 11.53
CA VAL A 52 -19.11 -4.76 10.66
C VAL A 52 -19.30 -4.30 9.22
N TRP A 53 -18.20 -3.92 8.58
CA TRP A 53 -18.16 -3.59 7.16
C TRP A 53 -17.28 -4.59 6.40
N ARG A 54 -17.82 -5.21 5.35
CA ARG A 54 -17.06 -6.11 4.48
C ARG A 54 -16.58 -5.35 3.26
N VAL A 55 -15.28 -5.06 3.23
CA VAL A 55 -14.64 -4.50 2.03
C VAL A 55 -14.56 -5.59 0.97
N LYS A 56 -15.00 -5.28 -0.25
CA LYS A 56 -14.90 -6.19 -1.39
C LYS A 56 -13.43 -6.36 -1.79
N THR A 57 -12.95 -7.59 -1.73
CA THR A 57 -11.64 -7.96 -2.28
C THR A 57 -11.83 -8.46 -3.71
N TYR A 58 -11.13 -7.84 -4.66
CA TYR A 58 -11.22 -8.21 -6.08
C TYR A 58 -10.34 -9.42 -6.38
N GLN A 59 -9.11 -9.39 -5.87
CA GLN A 59 -8.16 -10.48 -6.03
C GLN A 59 -7.34 -10.68 -4.74
N VAL A 60 -7.06 -11.93 -4.39
CA VAL A 60 -6.02 -12.24 -3.40
C VAL A 60 -4.69 -12.30 -4.13
N LYS A 61 -3.76 -11.40 -3.77
CA LYS A 61 -2.48 -11.25 -4.45
C LYS A 61 -1.37 -11.97 -3.68
N ASP A 62 -0.47 -12.64 -4.40
CA ASP A 62 0.71 -13.32 -3.83
C ASP A 62 1.98 -12.53 -4.15
N GLN A 63 2.65 -12.03 -3.11
CA GLN A 63 3.92 -11.30 -3.23
C GLN A 63 5.14 -12.22 -3.35
N THR A 64 4.94 -13.54 -3.23
CA THR A 64 5.99 -14.58 -3.29
C THR A 64 7.14 -14.28 -2.30
N PRO A 65 8.43 -14.65 -2.48
CA PRO A 65 9.46 -14.35 -1.47
C PRO A 65 9.89 -12.87 -1.48
N ASN A 66 9.21 -11.98 -2.19
CA ASN A 66 9.57 -10.56 -2.27
C ASN A 66 9.01 -9.81 -1.04
N ASN A 67 9.73 -8.80 -0.57
CA ASN A 67 9.25 -7.93 0.52
C ASN A 67 8.47 -6.72 -0.03
N THR A 68 7.53 -6.95 -0.95
CA THR A 68 6.75 -5.90 -1.63
C THR A 68 5.32 -5.76 -1.12
N CYS A 69 5.06 -6.21 0.13
CA CYS A 69 3.72 -6.19 0.74
C CYS A 69 3.05 -4.83 0.64
N VAL A 70 3.79 -3.74 0.89
CA VAL A 70 3.34 -2.34 0.81
C VAL A 70 2.68 -2.00 -0.52
N PHE A 71 3.18 -2.56 -1.63
CA PHE A 71 2.62 -2.29 -2.95
C PHE A 71 1.47 -3.23 -3.30
N HIS A 72 1.47 -4.43 -2.72
CA HIS A 72 0.35 -5.37 -2.87
C HIS A 72 -0.87 -4.87 -2.09
N SER A 73 -0.68 -4.41 -0.84
CA SER A 73 -1.72 -3.78 -0.05
C SER A 73 -2.19 -2.47 -0.69
N TYR A 74 -1.29 -1.66 -1.25
CA TYR A 74 -1.65 -0.48 -2.03
C TYR A 74 -2.59 -0.82 -3.19
N ALA A 75 -2.22 -1.80 -4.02
CA ALA A 75 -3.05 -2.25 -5.13
C ALA A 75 -4.44 -2.66 -4.62
N THR A 76 -4.52 -3.54 -3.62
CA THR A 76 -5.80 -3.98 -3.03
C THR A 76 -6.67 -2.82 -2.54
N CYS A 77 -6.08 -1.79 -1.91
CA CYS A 77 -6.81 -0.60 -1.50
C CYS A 77 -7.40 0.15 -2.71
N ARG A 78 -6.60 0.34 -3.77
CA ARG A 78 -7.03 1.01 -5.00
C ARG A 78 -8.08 0.22 -5.77
N GLU A 79 -7.99 -1.10 -5.82
CA GLU A 79 -9.02 -1.95 -6.41
C GLU A 79 -10.38 -1.75 -5.73
N GLY A 80 -10.37 -1.60 -4.39
CA GLY A 80 -11.55 -1.26 -3.61
C GLY A 80 -12.22 0.04 -4.04
N GLN A 81 -11.43 1.03 -4.45
CA GLN A 81 -11.91 2.36 -4.87
C GLN A 81 -12.31 2.41 -6.35
N GLU A 82 -11.55 1.74 -7.22
CA GLU A 82 -11.73 1.80 -8.68
C GLU A 82 -12.65 0.72 -9.21
N GLY A 83 -12.82 -0.37 -8.46
CA GLY A 83 -13.71 -1.46 -8.84
C GLY A 83 -13.16 -2.42 -9.89
N ILE A 84 -11.85 -2.42 -10.11
CA ILE A 84 -11.13 -3.24 -11.09
C ILE A 84 -9.91 -3.92 -10.44
N GLU A 85 -9.31 -4.90 -11.13
CA GLU A 85 -8.06 -5.53 -10.69
C GLU A 85 -6.83 -4.73 -11.13
N LEU A 86 -5.92 -4.48 -10.21
CA LEU A 86 -4.73 -3.64 -10.41
C LEU A 86 -3.44 -4.39 -10.13
N SER A 87 -2.38 -4.04 -10.86
CA SER A 87 -1.11 -4.75 -10.89
C SER A 87 -0.11 -4.23 -9.85
N PRO A 88 0.20 -4.99 -8.77
CA PRO A 88 1.28 -4.62 -7.86
C PRO A 88 2.63 -4.55 -8.57
N LYS A 89 2.81 -5.34 -9.64
CA LYS A 89 4.04 -5.40 -10.42
C LYS A 89 4.34 -4.06 -11.07
N SER A 90 3.33 -3.42 -11.67
CA SER A 90 3.48 -2.12 -12.32
C SER A 90 3.96 -1.04 -11.34
N ILE A 91 3.29 -0.89 -10.19
CA ILE A 91 3.61 0.12 -9.18
C ILE A 91 4.97 -0.16 -8.51
N VAL A 92 5.34 -1.43 -8.29
CA VAL A 92 6.69 -1.80 -7.82
C VAL A 92 7.75 -1.43 -8.87
N GLY A 93 7.45 -1.64 -10.16
CA GLY A 93 8.30 -1.23 -11.28
C GLY A 93 8.58 0.28 -11.27
N TYR A 94 7.54 1.10 -11.12
CA TYR A 94 7.66 2.55 -11.00
C TYR A 94 8.41 2.98 -9.74
N ALA A 95 8.06 2.41 -8.58
CA ALA A 95 8.73 2.69 -7.32
C ALA A 95 10.23 2.37 -7.36
N ARG A 96 10.61 1.30 -8.07
CA ARG A 96 12.02 0.97 -8.32
C ARG A 96 12.72 2.04 -9.15
N ARG A 97 12.14 2.47 -10.27
CA ARG A 97 12.74 3.50 -11.16
C ARG A 97 13.01 4.80 -10.42
N ARG A 98 12.25 5.10 -9.35
CA ARG A 98 12.40 6.30 -8.51
C ARG A 98 13.19 6.11 -7.22
N GLY A 99 13.75 4.92 -6.98
CA GLY A 99 14.51 4.66 -5.76
C GLY A 99 13.65 4.69 -4.48
N LEU A 100 12.35 4.42 -4.61
CA LEU A 100 11.42 4.35 -3.48
C LEU A 100 11.43 2.98 -2.76
N LEU A 101 12.22 2.03 -3.29
CA LEU A 101 12.46 0.71 -2.73
C LEU A 101 13.86 0.64 -2.11
N ARG A 102 13.99 -0.14 -1.03
CA ARG A 102 15.28 -0.45 -0.39
C ARG A 102 15.50 -1.96 -0.29
N GLY A 103 16.75 -2.38 -0.40
CA GLY A 103 17.16 -3.78 -0.22
C GLY A 103 16.31 -4.71 -1.08
N ASN A 104 15.69 -5.72 -0.47
CA ASN A 104 14.85 -6.71 -1.15
C ASN A 104 13.36 -6.27 -1.31
N GLY A 105 13.11 -5.04 -1.77
CA GLY A 105 11.76 -4.54 -2.07
C GLY A 105 11.07 -3.79 -0.91
N PHE A 106 11.77 -3.53 0.19
CA PHE A 106 11.22 -2.82 1.35
C PHE A 106 10.84 -1.38 1.00
N SER A 107 9.71 -0.89 1.53
CA SER A 107 9.25 0.48 1.33
C SER A 107 8.30 0.95 2.42
N SER A 108 7.81 2.19 2.35
CA SER A 108 6.81 2.72 3.27
C SER A 108 5.47 2.92 2.56
N LEU A 109 4.36 2.89 3.32
CA LEU A 109 3.02 3.16 2.77
C LEU A 109 3.00 4.49 2.00
N ARG A 110 3.62 5.54 2.55
CA ARG A 110 3.78 6.84 1.91
C ARG A 110 4.46 6.74 0.55
N ASN A 111 5.50 5.92 0.42
CA ASN A 111 6.20 5.77 -0.86
C ASN A 111 5.32 5.09 -1.91
N ALA A 112 4.44 4.16 -1.52
CA ALA A 112 3.45 3.61 -2.45
C ALA A 112 2.46 4.67 -2.93
N HIS A 113 1.91 5.50 -2.02
CA HIS A 113 1.02 6.59 -2.41
C HIS A 113 1.74 7.67 -3.25
N LYS A 114 3.02 7.98 -2.97
CA LYS A 114 3.83 8.87 -3.82
C LYS A 114 3.98 8.30 -5.23
N ALA A 115 4.28 7.01 -5.36
CA ALA A 115 4.37 6.35 -6.65
C ALA A 115 3.02 6.37 -7.38
N GLY A 116 1.93 6.07 -6.69
CA GLY A 116 0.60 6.05 -7.30
C GLY A 116 0.07 7.43 -7.68
N LYS A 117 0.44 8.48 -6.94
CA LYS A 117 0.12 9.87 -7.31
C LYS A 117 0.89 10.36 -8.52
N GLU A 118 2.11 9.88 -8.70
CA GLU A 118 3.00 10.36 -9.76
C GLU A 118 2.91 9.53 -11.05
N TYR A 119 2.62 8.23 -10.94
CA TYR A 119 2.63 7.27 -12.06
C TYR A 119 1.36 6.45 -12.20
N GLY A 120 0.55 6.38 -11.15
CA GLY A 120 -0.60 5.50 -11.07
C GLY A 120 -0.20 4.03 -10.99
N ILE A 121 -1.13 3.16 -11.33
CA ILE A 121 -0.99 1.70 -11.25
C ILE A 121 -1.71 1.06 -12.42
N ALA A 122 -1.04 0.20 -13.18
CA ALA A 122 -1.65 -0.43 -14.34
C ALA A 122 -2.70 -1.47 -13.92
N SER A 123 -3.65 -1.76 -14.81
CA SER A 123 -4.57 -2.88 -14.64
C SER A 123 -3.84 -4.22 -14.70
N GLU A 124 -4.33 -5.20 -13.92
CA GLU A 124 -3.79 -6.56 -13.90
C GLU A 124 -3.89 -7.24 -15.28
N ALA A 125 -4.88 -6.86 -16.09
CA ALA A 125 -5.06 -7.38 -17.45
C ALA A 125 -3.94 -6.98 -18.42
N ILE A 126 -3.34 -5.80 -18.24
CA ILE A 126 -2.26 -5.29 -19.10
C ILE A 126 -0.88 -5.69 -18.55
N VAL A 127 -0.69 -5.59 -17.24
CA VAL A 127 0.56 -5.97 -16.57
C VAL A 127 0.27 -7.06 -15.53
N PRO A 128 0.13 -8.33 -15.93
CA PRO A 128 -0.18 -9.41 -14.99
C PRO A 128 0.87 -9.56 -13.90
N ASN A 129 0.43 -9.82 -12.68
CA ASN A 129 1.31 -10.24 -11.62
C ASN A 129 1.93 -11.61 -11.97
N THR A 130 3.21 -11.75 -11.68
CA THR A 130 4.01 -12.93 -12.02
C THR A 130 4.89 -13.29 -10.84
N ASN A 131 5.34 -14.54 -10.77
CA ASN A 131 6.29 -14.98 -9.73
C ASN A 131 7.75 -14.57 -10.00
N ASP A 132 7.96 -13.64 -10.94
CA ASP A 132 9.26 -13.09 -11.23
C ASP A 132 9.82 -12.32 -10.02
N PRO A 133 11.14 -12.24 -9.87
CA PRO A 133 11.71 -11.43 -8.81
C PRO A 133 11.45 -9.93 -9.05
N TRP A 134 11.15 -9.18 -7.99
CA TRP A 134 10.70 -7.78 -8.11
C TRP A 134 11.69 -6.85 -8.86
N TRP A 135 12.98 -7.18 -8.85
CA TRP A 135 14.01 -6.44 -9.58
C TRP A 135 14.00 -6.69 -11.10
N SER A 136 13.07 -7.46 -11.65
CA SER A 136 12.86 -7.52 -13.10
C SER A 136 11.77 -6.56 -13.59
N TYR A 137 10.96 -6.00 -12.68
CA TYR A 137 9.69 -5.36 -13.05
C TYR A 137 9.85 -4.04 -13.82
N SER A 138 10.95 -3.32 -13.63
CA SER A 138 11.14 -2.01 -14.26
C SER A 138 11.25 -2.05 -15.79
N ALA A 139 11.46 -3.21 -16.41
CA ALA A 139 11.48 -3.35 -17.86
C ALA A 139 10.07 -3.46 -18.48
N MET A 140 9.02 -3.63 -17.67
CA MET A 140 7.70 -4.09 -18.12
C MET A 140 6.60 -3.01 -18.03
N VAL A 141 6.97 -1.74 -17.91
CA VAL A 141 6.03 -0.65 -17.56
C VAL A 141 5.88 0.43 -18.65
N GLU A 142 6.39 0.19 -19.86
CA GLU A 142 6.39 1.21 -20.93
C GLU A 142 5.09 1.27 -21.73
N ASP A 143 4.33 0.16 -21.80
CA ASP A 143 3.02 0.09 -22.45
C ASP A 143 1.95 -0.28 -21.41
N SER A 144 1.51 0.70 -20.61
CA SER A 144 0.49 0.45 -19.58
C SER A 144 -0.55 1.56 -19.48
N ASP A 145 -1.69 1.25 -18.88
CA ASP A 145 -2.80 2.18 -18.57
C ASP A 145 -2.64 2.84 -17.19
N ALA A 146 -1.43 2.85 -16.62
CA ALA A 146 -1.23 3.32 -15.24
C ALA A 146 -1.65 4.78 -15.03
N GLU A 147 -1.47 5.65 -16.04
CA GLU A 147 -1.86 7.06 -15.97
C GLU A 147 -3.37 7.27 -15.84
N ASP A 148 -4.19 6.30 -16.26
CA ASP A 148 -5.65 6.34 -16.11
C ASP A 148 -6.07 6.08 -14.65
N HIS A 149 -5.19 5.49 -13.84
CA HIS A 149 -5.45 5.05 -12.46
C HIS A 149 -4.58 5.83 -11.45
N LEU A 150 -4.40 7.12 -11.70
CA LEU A 150 -3.65 8.01 -10.81
C LEU A 150 -4.34 8.22 -9.46
N GLU A 151 -3.54 8.32 -8.41
CA GLU A 151 -4.03 8.75 -7.10
C GLU A 151 -4.04 10.28 -6.99
N ALA A 152 -5.23 10.88 -6.93
CA ALA A 152 -5.34 12.34 -6.81
C ALA A 152 -4.68 12.88 -5.53
N SER A 153 -4.92 12.20 -4.40
CA SER A 153 -4.47 12.61 -3.07
C SER A 153 -4.49 11.43 -2.10
N TYR A 154 -3.65 11.52 -1.07
CA TYR A 154 -3.66 10.63 0.08
C TYR A 154 -3.56 11.44 1.37
N PHE A 155 -4.09 10.88 2.46
CA PHE A 155 -4.16 11.52 3.77
C PHE A 155 -3.68 10.55 4.84
N THR A 156 -3.03 11.08 5.89
CA THR A 156 -2.67 10.29 7.05
C THR A 156 -3.90 10.12 7.96
N VAL A 157 -4.14 8.87 8.35
CA VAL A 157 -5.12 8.50 9.37
C VAL A 157 -4.34 8.10 10.61
N SER A 158 -4.56 8.81 11.71
CA SER A 158 -3.77 8.68 12.96
C SER A 158 -4.56 8.07 14.11
N THR A 159 -5.90 8.11 14.04
CA THR A 159 -6.79 7.60 15.10
C THR A 159 -7.77 6.55 14.58
N ALA A 160 -8.30 5.74 15.49
CA ALA A 160 -9.35 4.78 15.16
C ALA A 160 -10.61 5.48 14.63
N ASP A 161 -10.96 6.62 15.20
CA ASP A 161 -12.12 7.43 14.79
C ASP A 161 -11.96 7.96 13.37
N GLU A 162 -10.78 8.47 13.01
CA GLU A 162 -10.48 8.88 11.64
C GLU A 162 -10.54 7.69 10.67
N MET A 163 -10.05 6.52 11.07
CA MET A 163 -10.08 5.31 10.26
C MET A 163 -11.51 4.85 9.97
N LEU A 164 -12.33 4.76 11.02
CA LEU A 164 -13.73 4.35 10.91
C LEU A 164 -14.52 5.35 10.07
N LYS A 165 -14.30 6.66 10.29
CA LYS A 165 -14.90 7.70 9.46
C LYS A 165 -14.47 7.60 8.01
N ALA A 166 -13.19 7.40 7.73
CA ALA A 166 -12.68 7.25 6.37
C ALA A 166 -13.37 6.09 5.64
N LEU A 167 -13.50 4.95 6.29
CA LEU A 167 -14.21 3.79 5.75
C LEU A 167 -15.70 4.09 5.49
N ASP A 168 -16.38 4.75 6.44
CA ASP A 168 -17.80 5.12 6.32
C ASP A 168 -18.08 6.25 5.31
N ASP A 169 -17.05 7.02 4.94
CA ASP A 169 -17.08 7.99 3.85
C ASP A 169 -16.76 7.34 2.49
N GLY A 170 -16.50 6.03 2.46
CA GLY A 170 -16.21 5.27 1.25
C GLY A 170 -14.73 5.29 0.82
N ASN A 171 -13.83 5.76 1.68
CA ASN A 171 -12.40 5.75 1.40
C ASN A 171 -11.76 4.41 1.78
N ALA A 172 -10.74 3.99 1.03
CA ALA A 172 -9.89 2.88 1.43
C ALA A 172 -8.80 3.37 2.40
N VAL A 173 -8.52 2.56 3.43
CA VAL A 173 -7.41 2.83 4.36
C VAL A 173 -6.32 1.81 4.09
N HIS A 174 -5.14 2.29 3.72
CA HIS A 174 -3.98 1.47 3.45
C HIS A 174 -3.27 1.12 4.77
N THR A 175 -3.43 -0.13 5.19
CA THR A 175 -2.76 -0.71 6.36
C THR A 175 -1.73 -1.74 5.86
N GLY A 176 -0.53 -1.73 6.46
CA GLY A 176 0.60 -2.59 6.05
C GLY A 176 0.92 -3.69 7.03
#